data_AF-A0A2D6LNV2-F1
#
_entry.id   AF-A0A2D6LNV2-F1
#
_cell.length_a   1.000
_cell.length_b   1.000
_cell.length_c   1.000
_cell.angle_alpha   90.00
_cell.angle_beta   90.00
_cell.angle_gamma   90.00
#
_symmetry.space_group_name_H-M   'P 1'
#
loop_
_entity.id
_entity.type
_entity.pdbx_description
1 polymer ?
#
loop_
_entity_poly.entity_id
_entity_poly.type
_entity_poly.pdbx_seq_one_letter_code
_entity_poly.pdbx_strand_id
1 'polypeptide(L)'
;MTGISREELSKKAKSINDAVFGRTRKKKVHLNDALKIQVTESAKFALGKALSIDGIAPKAKDSFIDIIKDQPESINVFLVKNEDLGQAIGMLKPLFGDKSKEVLETFRKVFNQLQEEISLDKENFTAS
;
A
#
# COMPACT_ATOMS: atom_id res chain seq x y z
N MET A 1 -10.64 -14.34 2.48
CA MET A 1 -9.39 -14.21 3.26
C MET A 1 -8.38 -13.51 2.37
N THR A 2 -7.89 -12.33 2.74
CA THR A 2 -6.81 -11.65 2.01
C THR A 2 -5.50 -12.40 2.27
N GLY A 3 -5.29 -13.49 1.53
CA GLY A 3 -4.21 -14.46 1.72
C GLY A 3 -2.86 -13.95 1.28
N ILE A 4 -2.35 -12.90 1.91
CA ILE A 4 -0.96 -12.49 1.71
C ILE A 4 -0.11 -13.27 2.71
N SER A 5 0.82 -14.06 2.18
CA SER A 5 1.79 -14.76 3.02
C SER A 5 2.81 -13.78 3.57
N ARG A 6 3.32 -14.08 4.77
CA ARG A 6 4.44 -13.33 5.35
C ARG A 6 5.67 -13.33 4.44
N GLU A 7 5.90 -14.43 3.72
CA GLU A 7 6.98 -14.53 2.73
C GLU A 7 6.82 -13.50 1.61
N GLU A 8 5.61 -13.28 1.11
CA GLU A 8 5.34 -12.27 0.08
C GLU A 8 5.61 -10.85 0.60
N LEU A 9 5.14 -10.55 1.83
CA LEU A 9 5.39 -9.26 2.48
C LEU A 9 6.89 -9.03 2.69
N SER A 10 7.61 -10.03 3.20
CA SER A 10 9.06 -9.95 3.45
C SER A 10 9.85 -9.74 2.14
N LYS A 11 9.51 -10.46 1.06
CA LYS A 11 10.11 -10.24 -0.26
C LYS A 11 9.87 -8.82 -0.77
N LYS A 12 8.64 -8.31 -0.64
CA LYS A 12 8.32 -6.93 -1.07
C LYS A 12 9.02 -5.88 -0.19
N ALA A 13 9.06 -6.09 1.13
CA ALA A 13 9.75 -5.23 2.08
C ALA A 13 11.24 -5.09 1.75
N LYS A 14 11.92 -6.22 1.53
CA LYS A 14 13.31 -6.26 1.07
C LYS A 14 13.48 -5.50 -0.25
N SER A 15 12.60 -5.73 -1.22
CA SER A 15 12.64 -5.03 -2.51
C SER A 15 12.48 -3.52 -2.36
N ILE A 16 11.61 -3.04 -1.47
CA ILE A 16 11.42 -1.61 -1.19
C ILE A 16 12.69 -1.03 -0.55
N ASN A 17 13.21 -1.69 0.48
CA ASN A 17 14.42 -1.20 1.13
C ASN A 17 15.65 -1.23 0.20
N ASP A 18 15.76 -2.22 -0.68
CA ASP A 18 16.82 -2.28 -1.70
C ASP A 18 16.67 -1.14 -2.73
N ALA A 19 15.45 -0.73 -3.07
CA ALA A 19 15.22 0.42 -3.95
C ALA A 19 15.63 1.75 -3.28
N VAL A 20 15.33 1.89 -1.99
CA VAL A 20 15.62 3.09 -1.19
C VAL A 20 17.12 3.21 -0.89
N PHE A 21 17.72 2.17 -0.30
CA PHE A 21 19.06 2.19 0.28
C PHE A 21 20.10 1.43 -0.56
N GLY A 22 19.70 0.79 -1.66
CA GLY A 22 20.54 -0.13 -2.42
C GLY A 22 20.67 -1.49 -1.72
N ARG A 23 21.04 -2.53 -2.47
CA ARG A 23 21.22 -3.90 -1.93
C ARG A 23 22.25 -4.00 -0.80
N THR A 24 23.21 -3.07 -0.75
CA THR A 24 24.26 -3.00 0.27
C THR A 24 23.95 -2.02 1.40
N ARG A 25 22.80 -1.33 1.35
CA ARG A 25 22.37 -0.25 2.26
C ARG A 25 23.36 0.92 2.40
N LYS A 26 24.25 1.09 1.40
CA LYS A 26 25.25 2.17 1.35
C LYS A 26 24.84 3.35 0.46
N LYS A 27 23.69 3.27 -0.23
CA LYS A 27 23.22 4.37 -1.06
C LYS A 27 22.83 5.52 -0.15
N LYS A 28 23.49 6.67 -0.32
CA LYS A 28 23.06 7.91 0.31
C LYS A 28 21.76 8.35 -0.39
N VAL A 29 20.70 8.50 0.40
CA VAL A 29 19.40 8.94 -0.06
C VAL A 29 18.90 10.01 0.90
N HIS A 30 18.23 11.03 0.39
CA HIS A 30 17.55 11.98 1.26
C HIS A 30 16.39 11.28 1.95
N LEU A 31 16.22 11.55 3.25
CA LEU A 31 15.16 10.91 4.05
C LEU A 31 13.77 11.13 3.45
N ASN A 32 13.51 12.32 2.90
CA ASN A 32 12.24 12.61 2.24
C ASN A 32 12.01 11.74 0.99
N ASP A 33 13.04 11.54 0.17
CA ASP A 33 12.95 10.69 -1.02
C ASP A 33 12.76 9.22 -0.63
N ALA A 34 13.45 8.77 0.40
CA ALA A 34 13.30 7.44 0.96
C ALA A 34 11.85 7.18 1.42
N LEU A 35 11.30 8.09 2.21
CA LEU A 35 9.92 8.01 2.68
C LEU A 35 8.94 8.02 1.51
N LYS A 36 9.15 8.88 0.51
CA LYS A 36 8.27 8.97 -0.65
C LYS A 36 8.26 7.67 -1.45
N ILE A 37 9.42 7.07 -1.71
CA ILE A 37 9.54 5.78 -2.40
C ILE A 37 8.86 4.67 -1.56
N GLN A 38 9.17 4.60 -0.27
CA GLN A 38 8.62 3.60 0.64
C GLN A 38 7.08 3.66 0.66
N VAL A 39 6.51 4.83 0.95
CA VAL A 39 5.05 5.01 1.01
C VAL A 39 4.41 4.69 -0.34
N THR A 40 4.99 5.17 -1.44
CA THR A 40 4.44 4.95 -2.79
C THR A 40 4.43 3.47 -3.16
N GLU A 41 5.54 2.77 -2.96
CA GLU A 41 5.65 1.35 -3.32
C GLU A 41 4.80 0.46 -2.41
N SER A 42 4.68 0.82 -1.13
CA SER A 42 3.77 0.14 -0.21
C SER A 42 2.31 0.37 -0.58
N ALA A 43 1.93 1.59 -0.92
CA ALA A 43 0.56 1.91 -1.33
C ALA A 43 0.18 1.20 -2.62
N LYS A 44 1.06 1.15 -3.63
CA LYS A 44 0.84 0.38 -4.86
C LYS A 44 0.61 -1.11 -4.58
N PHE A 45 1.44 -1.69 -3.72
CA PHE A 45 1.30 -3.11 -3.36
C PHE A 45 -0.02 -3.37 -2.63
N ALA A 46 -0.32 -2.58 -1.60
CA ALA A 46 -1.56 -2.68 -0.85
C ALA A 46 -2.80 -2.49 -1.73
N LEU A 47 -2.76 -1.53 -2.66
CA LEU A 47 -3.84 -1.28 -3.59
C LEU A 47 -4.03 -2.45 -4.56
N GLY A 48 -2.96 -3.01 -5.12
CA GLY A 48 -3.05 -4.19 -5.98
C GLY A 48 -3.78 -5.35 -5.28
N LYS A 49 -3.54 -5.52 -3.98
CA LYS A 49 -4.19 -6.56 -3.16
C LYS A 49 -5.63 -6.23 -2.82
N ALA A 50 -5.92 -4.99 -2.45
CA ALA A 50 -7.28 -4.52 -2.20
C ALA A 50 -8.17 -4.62 -3.45
N LEU A 51 -7.63 -4.32 -4.63
CA LEU A 51 -8.33 -4.46 -5.90
C LEU A 51 -8.42 -5.91 -6.39
N SER A 52 -7.69 -6.84 -5.78
CA SER A 52 -7.75 -8.28 -6.14
C SER A 52 -8.85 -9.03 -5.38
N ILE A 53 -9.64 -8.35 -4.54
CA ILE A 53 -10.78 -8.95 -3.84
C ILE A 53 -11.85 -9.41 -4.83
N ASP A 54 -12.43 -10.58 -4.57
CA ASP A 54 -13.51 -11.15 -5.35
C ASP A 54 -14.75 -10.25 -5.34
N GLY A 55 -15.36 -10.10 -6.51
CA GLY A 55 -16.55 -9.26 -6.71
C GLY A 55 -16.25 -7.80 -7.08
N ILE A 56 -14.98 -7.40 -7.16
CA ILE A 56 -14.62 -6.10 -7.76
C ILE A 56 -14.59 -6.23 -9.28
N ALA A 57 -15.51 -5.55 -9.96
CA ALA A 57 -15.56 -5.51 -11.42
C ALA A 57 -14.26 -4.92 -12.01
N PRO A 58 -13.71 -5.49 -13.10
CA PRO A 58 -12.51 -4.95 -13.76
C PRO A 58 -12.61 -3.45 -14.07
N LYS A 59 -13.77 -3.01 -14.58
CA LYS A 59 -14.05 -1.60 -14.88
C LYS A 59 -13.89 -0.67 -13.66
N ALA A 60 -14.23 -1.13 -12.46
CA ALA A 60 -14.05 -0.33 -11.24
C ALA A 60 -12.56 -0.17 -10.89
N LYS A 61 -11.75 -1.22 -11.11
CA LYS A 61 -10.30 -1.18 -10.92
C LYS A 61 -9.67 -0.17 -11.88
N ASP A 62 -10.02 -0.27 -13.17
CA ASP A 62 -9.49 0.61 -14.20
C ASP A 62 -9.89 2.06 -13.96
N SER A 63 -11.16 2.32 -13.63
CA SER A 63 -11.66 3.66 -13.31
C SER A 63 -10.91 4.26 -12.12
N PHE A 64 -10.65 3.48 -11.08
CA PHE A 64 -9.91 3.97 -9.92
C PHE A 64 -8.43 4.23 -10.24
N ILE A 65 -7.81 3.39 -11.07
CA ILE A 65 -6.44 3.60 -11.54
C ILE A 65 -6.35 4.89 -12.36
N ASP A 66 -7.33 5.16 -13.22
CA ASP A 66 -7.35 6.39 -14.01
C ASP A 66 -7.56 7.63 -13.12
N ILE A 67 -8.42 7.56 -12.10
CA ILE A 67 -8.54 8.62 -11.08
C ILE A 67 -7.21 8.88 -10.38
N ILE A 68 -6.44 7.85 -10.01
CA ILE A 68 -5.12 8.04 -9.37
C ILE A 68 -4.11 8.64 -10.35
N LYS A 69 -4.15 8.27 -11.63
CA LYS A 69 -3.23 8.86 -12.63
C LYS A 69 -3.46 10.36 -12.77
N ASP A 70 -4.72 10.77 -12.85
CA ASP A 70 -5.08 12.19 -13.00
C ASP A 70 -4.97 12.96 -11.68
N GLN A 71 -5.26 12.28 -10.55
CA GLN A 71 -5.25 12.85 -9.21
C GLN A 71 -4.55 11.89 -8.23
N PRO A 72 -3.21 11.90 -8.15
CA PRO A 72 -2.46 11.00 -7.28
C PRO A 72 -2.85 11.12 -5.80
N GLU A 73 -3.24 12.32 -5.37
CA GLU A 73 -3.75 12.65 -4.03
C GLU A 73 -5.00 11.82 -3.65
N SER A 74 -5.76 11.33 -4.63
CA SER A 74 -6.95 10.50 -4.41
C SER A 74 -6.65 9.22 -3.65
N ILE A 75 -5.39 8.73 -3.66
CA ILE A 75 -4.98 7.59 -2.85
C ILE A 75 -5.03 7.87 -1.34
N ASN A 76 -5.01 9.15 -0.93
CA ASN A 76 -5.06 9.55 0.48
C ASN A 76 -6.36 9.13 1.16
N VAL A 77 -7.44 8.86 0.39
CA VAL A 77 -8.69 8.28 0.90
C VAL A 77 -8.45 6.95 1.64
N PHE A 78 -7.39 6.23 1.30
CA PHE A 78 -7.01 4.98 1.94
C PHE A 78 -6.13 5.13 3.19
N LEU A 79 -5.55 6.32 3.37
CA LEU A 79 -4.59 6.64 4.44
C LEU A 79 -5.18 7.57 5.50
N VAL A 80 -6.50 7.77 5.49
CA VAL A 80 -7.20 8.58 6.48
C VAL A 80 -7.13 8.00 7.89
N LYS A 81 -7.38 8.85 8.89
CA LYS A 81 -7.49 8.43 10.29
C LYS A 81 -8.74 7.58 10.49
N ASN A 82 -8.77 6.85 11.61
CA ASN A 82 -9.89 5.96 11.92
C ASN A 82 -11.23 6.71 12.07
N GLU A 83 -11.21 7.96 12.53
CA GLU A 83 -12.38 8.84 12.66
C GLU A 83 -13.05 9.15 11.31
N ASP A 84 -12.27 9.20 10.23
CA ASP A 84 -12.73 9.57 8.89
C ASP A 84 -13.12 8.36 8.02
N LEU A 85 -13.07 7.14 8.57
CA LEU A 85 -13.31 5.91 7.80
C LEU A 85 -14.70 5.88 7.16
N GLY A 86 -15.73 6.39 7.86
CA GLY A 86 -17.08 6.46 7.30
C GLY A 86 -17.13 7.32 6.03
N GLN A 87 -16.43 8.46 6.03
CA GLN A 87 -16.34 9.34 4.88
C GLN A 87 -15.53 8.69 3.74
N ALA A 88 -14.39 8.08 4.05
CA ALA A 88 -13.59 7.37 3.06
C ALA A 88 -14.39 6.24 2.38
N ILE A 89 -15.14 5.44 3.16
CA ILE A 89 -16.04 4.41 2.61
C ILE A 89 -17.09 5.07 1.71
N GLY A 90 -17.68 6.19 2.12
CA GLY A 90 -18.64 6.96 1.33
C GLY A 90 -18.07 7.44 -0.01
N MET A 91 -16.83 7.90 -0.03
CA MET A 91 -16.13 8.32 -1.26
C MET A 91 -15.80 7.16 -2.19
N LEU A 92 -15.60 5.96 -1.64
CA LEU A 92 -15.30 4.75 -2.40
C LEU A 92 -16.55 4.03 -2.93
N LYS A 93 -17.73 4.25 -2.32
CA LYS A 93 -19.01 3.65 -2.72
C LYS A 93 -19.35 3.79 -4.21
N PRO A 94 -19.15 4.95 -4.86
CA PRO A 94 -19.42 5.09 -6.30
C PRO A 94 -18.58 4.14 -7.18
N LEU A 95 -17.42 3.71 -6.70
CA LEU A 95 -16.51 2.83 -7.44
C LEU A 95 -16.67 1.36 -7.06
N PHE A 96 -16.73 1.08 -5.77
CA PHE A 96 -16.65 -0.29 -5.24
C PHE A 96 -17.96 -0.77 -4.61
N GLY A 97 -18.99 0.08 -4.54
CA GLY A 97 -20.29 -0.27 -3.95
C GLY A 97 -20.17 -0.78 -2.52
N ASP A 98 -20.82 -1.90 -2.23
CA ASP A 98 -20.78 -2.55 -0.91
C ASP A 98 -19.39 -3.07 -0.53
N LYS A 99 -18.50 -3.27 -1.51
CA LYS A 99 -17.12 -3.71 -1.28
C LYS A 99 -16.19 -2.61 -0.79
N SER A 100 -16.63 -1.34 -0.80
CA SER A 100 -15.81 -0.20 -0.41
C SER A 100 -15.14 -0.34 0.95
N LYS A 101 -15.87 -0.87 1.94
CA LYS A 101 -15.33 -1.15 3.27
C LYS A 101 -14.25 -2.22 3.22
N GLU A 102 -14.51 -3.33 2.54
CA GLU A 102 -13.59 -4.46 2.42
C GLU A 102 -12.30 -4.06 1.68
N VAL A 103 -12.41 -3.25 0.62
CA VAL A 103 -11.27 -2.68 -0.12
C VAL A 103 -10.42 -1.80 0.80
N LEU A 104 -11.05 -0.88 1.52
CA LEU A 104 -10.36 0.03 2.43
C LEU A 104 -9.66 -0.72 3.58
N GLU A 105 -10.35 -1.65 4.23
CA GLU A 105 -9.79 -2.46 5.31
C GLU A 105 -8.64 -3.34 4.82
N THR A 106 -8.79 -3.96 3.65
CA THR A 106 -7.74 -4.76 3.02
C THR A 106 -6.52 -3.91 2.71
N PHE A 107 -6.70 -2.77 2.06
CA PHE A 107 -5.60 -1.86 1.77
C PHE A 107 -4.84 -1.52 3.05
N ARG A 108 -5.53 -1.05 4.09
CA ARG A 108 -4.90 -0.57 5.33
C ARG A 108 -4.19 -1.70 6.06
N LYS A 109 -4.81 -2.87 6.12
CA LYS A 109 -4.18 -4.06 6.71
C LYS A 109 -2.88 -4.42 6.00
N VAL A 110 -2.91 -4.54 4.67
CA VAL A 110 -1.73 -4.91 3.88
C VAL A 110 -0.65 -3.84 3.95
N PHE A 111 -1.04 -2.58 3.89
CA PHE A 111 -0.12 -1.45 4.00
C PHE A 111 0.61 -1.47 5.34
N ASN A 112 -0.11 -1.62 6.46
CA ASN A 112 0.47 -1.64 7.80
C ASN A 112 1.38 -2.86 8.01
N GLN A 113 0.93 -4.05 7.62
CA GLN A 113 1.76 -5.26 7.70
C GLN A 113 3.05 -5.13 6.87
N LEU A 114 2.99 -4.46 5.72
CA LEU A 114 4.18 -4.20 4.91
C LEU A 114 5.10 -3.16 5.55
N GLN A 115 4.57 -2.10 6.20
CA GLN A 115 5.41 -1.14 6.93
C GLN A 115 6.18 -1.81 8.09
N GLU A 116 5.53 -2.74 8.79
CA GLU A 116 6.17 -3.54 9.84
C GLU A 116 7.31 -4.39 9.27
N GLU A 117 7.07 -5.14 8.19
CA GLU A 117 8.09 -5.97 7.55
C GLU A 117 9.24 -5.15 6.94
N ILE A 118 8.97 -3.94 6.43
CA ILE A 118 10.02 -3.00 5.97
C ILE A 118 10.92 -2.59 7.13
N SER A 119 10.33 -2.29 8.29
CA SER A 119 11.07 -1.90 9.50
C SER A 119 11.92 -3.07 9.99
N LEU A 120 11.34 -4.28 10.05
CA LEU A 120 12.05 -5.50 10.42
C LEU A 120 13.21 -5.84 9.48
N ASP A 121 13.02 -5.76 8.15
CA ASP A 121 14.10 -5.99 7.17
C ASP A 121 15.25 -4.99 7.37
N LYS A 122 14.93 -3.73 7.67
CA LYS A 122 15.93 -2.69 7.93
C LYS A 122 16.73 -2.97 9.20
N GLU A 123 16.06 -3.36 10.29
CA GLU A 123 16.70 -3.73 11.57
C GLU A 123 17.57 -4.98 11.44
N ASN A 124 17.08 -6.01 10.75
CA ASN A 124 17.82 -7.26 10.53
C ASN A 124 19.09 -7.04 9.68
N PHE A 125 19.06 -6.11 8.73
CA PHE A 125 20.25 -5.78 7.93
C PHE A 125 21.35 -5.14 8.76
N THR A 126 21.01 -4.32 9.76
CA THR A 126 22.00 -3.71 10.66
C THR A 126 22.60 -4.68 11.68
N ALA A 127 21.97 -5.84 11.88
CA ALA A 127 22.44 -6.88 12.80
C ALA A 127 23.36 -7.93 12.15
N SER A 128 23.68 -7.79 10.86
CA SER A 128 24.58 -8.67 10.09
C SER A 128 25.90 -7.97 9.75
#